data_AF-A0A1V5S3Y4-F1
#
_entry.id   AF-A0A1V5S3Y4-F1
#
_cell.length_a   1.000
_cell.length_b   1.000
_cell.length_c   1.000
_cell.angle_alpha   90.00
_cell.angle_beta   90.00
_cell.angle_gamma   90.00
#
_symmetry.space_group_name_H-M   'P 1'
#
loop_
_entity.id
_entity.type
_entity.pdbx_description
1 polymer ?
#
loop_
_entity_poly.entity_id
_entity_poly.type
_entity_poly.pdbx_seq_one_letter_code
_entity_poly.pdbx_strand_id
1 'polypeptide(L)'
;MFCTQEEMGFYEKEAGARKDIFFWNDNICSDMINDDRQEKWKEMREKYGFDSRELWSLQDTIACFIYPRLKYFREANPGNPACLTNEEWLKILDKMIWSFEQHVNGNYYAVHDNEDKFYKKYNKGIKLFYKWFNSLWC
;
A
#
# COMPACT_ATOMS: atom_id res chain seq x y z
N MET A 1 -15.61 12.43 -4.68
CA MET A 1 -16.01 11.24 -5.45
C MET A 1 -14.96 10.17 -5.20
N PHE A 2 -15.17 9.31 -4.22
CA PHE A 2 -14.30 8.15 -4.03
C PHE A 2 -14.71 7.12 -5.07
N CYS A 3 -13.79 6.74 -5.95
CA CYS A 3 -14.02 5.70 -6.95
C CYS A 3 -14.27 4.39 -6.19
N THR A 4 -15.51 3.89 -6.20
CA THR A 4 -15.85 2.56 -5.68
C THR A 4 -15.34 1.53 -6.69
N GLN A 5 -14.04 1.25 -6.65
CA GLN A 5 -13.45 0.21 -7.48
C GLN A 5 -14.02 -1.14 -7.04
N GLU A 6 -14.87 -1.75 -7.86
CA GLU A 6 -15.52 -3.05 -7.57
C GLU A 6 -14.54 -4.24 -7.63
N GLU A 7 -13.32 -4.01 -8.12
CA GLU A 7 -12.27 -5.01 -8.19
C GLU A 7 -10.90 -4.43 -7.82
N MET A 8 -9.95 -5.31 -7.46
CA MET A 8 -8.55 -4.92 -7.32
C MET A 8 -8.01 -4.33 -8.64
N GLY A 9 -7.19 -3.27 -8.52
CA GLY A 9 -6.50 -2.65 -9.64
C GLY A 9 -5.43 -3.54 -10.28
N PHE A 10 -4.86 -3.07 -11.39
CA PHE A 10 -3.88 -3.83 -12.19
C PHE A 10 -2.64 -4.20 -11.37
N TYR A 11 -2.01 -3.24 -10.68
CA TYR A 11 -0.78 -3.48 -9.92
C TYR A 11 -1.05 -4.35 -8.69
N GLU A 12 -2.18 -4.17 -8.02
CA GLU A 12 -2.60 -5.01 -6.89
C GLU A 12 -2.77 -6.47 -7.30
N LYS A 13 -3.40 -6.71 -8.47
CA LYS A 13 -3.49 -8.04 -9.08
C LYS A 13 -2.10 -8.60 -9.41
N GLU A 14 -1.23 -7.78 -10.01
CA GLU A 14 0.15 -8.17 -10.36
C GLU A 14 0.98 -8.57 -9.14
N ALA A 15 0.82 -7.86 -8.02
CA ALA A 15 1.52 -8.16 -6.76
C ALA A 15 1.03 -9.45 -6.08
N GLY A 16 -0.10 -10.01 -6.50
CA GLY A 16 -0.80 -11.05 -5.74
C GLY A 16 -1.38 -10.53 -4.44
N ALA A 17 -1.90 -9.29 -4.43
CA ALA A 17 -2.54 -8.71 -3.25
C ALA A 17 -3.69 -9.60 -2.76
N ARG A 18 -3.80 -9.75 -1.44
CA ARG A 18 -4.88 -10.51 -0.82
C ARG A 18 -6.16 -9.66 -0.77
N LYS A 19 -7.34 -10.23 -1.01
CA LYS A 19 -8.60 -9.47 -1.02
C LYS A 19 -9.03 -8.99 0.38
N ASP A 20 -8.61 -9.70 1.42
CA ASP A 20 -9.00 -9.45 2.80
C ASP A 20 -8.45 -8.13 3.37
N ILE A 21 -7.41 -7.54 2.76
CA ILE A 21 -6.83 -6.26 3.22
C ILE A 21 -7.54 -5.02 2.63
N PHE A 22 -8.48 -5.19 1.69
CA PHE A 22 -9.19 -4.10 1.01
C PHE A 22 -10.51 -3.75 1.71
N PHE A 23 -10.41 -3.24 2.94
CA PHE A 23 -11.57 -2.99 3.80
C PHE A 23 -12.49 -1.83 3.38
N TRP A 24 -12.04 -0.95 2.48
CA TRP A 24 -12.86 0.16 1.99
C TRP A 24 -13.85 -0.26 0.88
N ASN A 25 -13.87 -1.55 0.50
CA ASN A 25 -14.89 -2.09 -0.41
C ASN A 25 -15.51 -3.39 0.14
N ASP A 26 -16.79 -3.32 0.49
CA ASP A 26 -17.57 -4.45 1.00
C ASP A 26 -17.73 -5.59 -0.03
N ASN A 27 -17.63 -5.29 -1.34
CA ASN A 27 -17.68 -6.29 -2.41
C ASN A 27 -16.37 -7.10 -2.55
N ILE A 28 -15.25 -6.61 -1.99
CA ILE A 28 -13.95 -7.27 -2.08
C ILE A 28 -13.66 -8.07 -0.80
N CYS A 29 -14.08 -7.57 0.35
CA CYS A 29 -13.88 -8.23 1.65
C CYS A 29 -14.98 -9.29 1.90
N SER A 30 -14.81 -10.49 1.32
CA SER A 30 -15.78 -11.59 1.41
C SER A 30 -16.09 -12.04 2.84
N ASP A 31 -15.11 -11.91 3.73
CA ASP A 31 -15.17 -12.51 5.07
C ASP A 31 -16.09 -11.73 6.02
N MET A 32 -16.45 -10.50 5.65
CA MET A 32 -17.23 -9.57 6.48
C MET A 32 -18.63 -9.32 5.90
N ILE A 33 -19.02 -9.97 4.79
CA ILE A 33 -20.26 -9.65 4.05
C ILE A 33 -21.53 -9.78 4.90
N ASN A 34 -21.53 -10.65 5.91
CA ASN A 34 -22.65 -10.90 6.81
C ASN A 34 -22.46 -10.30 8.22
N ASP A 35 -21.49 -9.40 8.40
CA ASP A 35 -21.21 -8.79 9.70
C ASP A 35 -22.33 -7.81 10.10
N ASP A 36 -22.71 -7.77 11.38
CA ASP A 36 -23.79 -6.91 11.88
C ASP A 36 -23.38 -5.43 11.95
N ARG A 37 -22.09 -5.12 11.81
CA ARG A 37 -21.53 -3.75 11.83
C ARG A 37 -21.57 -3.06 10.47
N GLN A 38 -22.13 -3.68 9.42
CA GLN A 38 -22.15 -3.14 8.05
C GLN A 38 -22.75 -1.72 7.96
N GLU A 39 -23.92 -1.49 8.57
CA GLU A 39 -24.53 -0.16 8.58
C GLU A 39 -23.66 0.87 9.31
N LYS A 40 -23.03 0.48 10.43
CA LYS A 40 -22.11 1.37 11.16
C LYS A 40 -20.89 1.74 10.33
N TRP A 41 -20.32 0.79 9.58
CA TRP A 41 -19.20 1.07 8.69
C TRP A 41 -19.61 1.99 7.55
N LYS A 42 -20.81 1.80 6.99
CA LYS A 42 -21.37 2.70 5.98
C LYS A 42 -21.51 4.13 6.51
N GLU A 43 -22.09 4.32 7.70
CA GLU A 43 -22.19 5.63 8.36
C GLU A 43 -20.82 6.27 8.57
N MET A 44 -19.81 5.49 8.98
CA MET A 44 -18.45 5.98 9.15
C MET A 44 -17.83 6.43 7.83
N ARG A 45 -17.97 5.64 6.75
CA ARG A 45 -17.47 6.03 5.42
C ARG A 45 -18.13 7.29 4.90
N GLU A 46 -19.44 7.44 5.11
CA GLU A 46 -20.17 8.66 4.73
C GLU A 46 -19.68 9.89 5.52
N LYS A 47 -19.39 9.72 6.82
CA LYS A 47 -18.98 10.82 7.69
C LYS A 47 -17.49 11.18 7.60
N TYR A 48 -16.61 10.20 7.52
CA TYR A 48 -15.15 10.37 7.65
C TYR A 48 -14.38 10.02 6.38
N GLY A 49 -15.01 9.36 5.40
CA GLY A 49 -14.35 8.85 4.21
C GLY A 49 -13.65 7.49 4.38
N PHE A 50 -13.70 6.91 5.59
CA PHE A 50 -13.15 5.60 5.95
C PHE A 50 -13.96 4.99 7.10
N ASP A 51 -13.82 3.69 7.35
CA ASP A 51 -14.40 3.03 8.52
C ASP A 51 -13.37 2.37 9.44
N SER A 52 -13.84 1.85 10.58
CA SER A 52 -12.98 1.28 11.62
C SER A 52 -12.13 0.09 11.16
N ARG A 53 -12.48 -0.60 10.08
CA ARG A 53 -11.69 -1.73 9.58
C ARG A 53 -10.35 -1.28 9.00
N GLU A 54 -10.34 -0.11 8.36
CA GLU A 54 -9.10 0.55 7.91
C GLU A 54 -8.21 0.99 9.08
N LEU A 55 -8.74 1.08 10.30
CA LEU A 55 -7.97 1.41 11.50
C LEU A 55 -7.42 0.16 12.21
N TRP A 56 -8.04 -1.01 12.01
CA TRP A 56 -7.58 -2.27 12.60
C TRP A 56 -6.18 -2.65 12.10
N SER A 57 -5.94 -2.41 10.81
CA SER A 57 -4.64 -2.58 10.16
C SER A 57 -4.28 -1.35 9.33
N LEU A 58 -4.12 -0.20 9.99
CA LEU A 58 -3.84 1.06 9.30
C LEU A 58 -2.60 1.00 8.38
N GLN A 59 -1.57 0.27 8.79
CA GLN A 59 -0.38 0.05 7.97
C GLN A 59 -0.68 -0.69 6.66
N ASP A 60 -1.58 -1.68 6.68
CA ASP A 60 -1.98 -2.42 5.49
C ASP A 60 -2.75 -1.51 4.54
N THR A 61 -3.71 -0.74 5.08
CA THR A 61 -4.49 0.25 4.32
C THR A 61 -3.57 1.26 3.63
N ILE A 62 -2.59 1.83 4.36
CA ILE A 62 -1.63 2.76 3.80
C ILE A 62 -0.78 2.08 2.72
N ALA A 63 -0.29 0.86 2.96
CA ALA A 63 0.54 0.15 1.99
C ALA A 63 -0.21 -0.16 0.69
N CYS A 64 -1.46 -0.60 0.78
CA CYS A 64 -2.33 -0.83 -0.38
C CYS A 64 -2.63 0.46 -1.14
N PHE A 65 -2.77 1.60 -0.43
CA PHE A 65 -2.91 2.89 -1.09
C PHE A 65 -1.61 3.29 -1.83
N ILE A 66 -0.45 3.13 -1.19
CA ILE A 66 0.83 3.60 -1.70
C ILE A 66 1.36 2.74 -2.85
N TYR A 67 1.34 1.40 -2.71
CA TYR A 67 1.96 0.48 -3.65
C TYR A 67 1.63 0.74 -5.14
N PRO A 68 0.36 0.72 -5.58
CA PRO A 68 0.01 0.88 -6.99
C PRO A 68 0.41 2.27 -7.52
N ARG A 69 0.27 3.31 -6.69
CA ARG A 69 0.62 4.69 -7.04
C ARG A 69 2.11 4.86 -7.18
N LEU A 70 2.90 4.25 -6.28
CA LEU A 70 4.34 4.32 -6.31
C LEU A 70 4.93 3.55 -7.50
N LYS A 71 4.32 2.42 -7.87
CA LYS A 71 4.70 1.64 -9.05
C LYS A 71 4.43 2.42 -10.34
N TYR A 72 3.23 2.98 -10.49
CA TYR A 72 2.93 3.86 -11.61
C TYR A 72 3.80 5.13 -11.61
N PHE A 73 4.05 5.75 -10.46
CA PHE A 73 4.88 6.94 -10.31
C PHE A 73 6.28 6.71 -10.88
N ARG A 74 6.89 5.55 -10.62
CA ARG A 74 8.16 5.15 -11.22
C ARG A 74 8.09 5.01 -12.74
N GLU A 75 7.02 4.43 -13.28
CA GLU A 75 6.81 4.27 -14.72
C GLU A 75 6.56 5.59 -15.44
N ALA A 76 5.93 6.55 -14.77
CA ALA A 76 5.67 7.89 -15.27
C ALA A 76 6.94 8.77 -15.41
N ASN A 77 8.13 8.22 -15.10
CA ASN A 77 9.43 8.90 -15.16
C ASN A 77 9.41 10.26 -14.43
N PRO A 78 9.31 10.23 -13.09
CA PRO A 78 9.03 11.41 -12.28
C PRO A 78 10.27 12.32 -12.17
N GLY A 79 10.05 13.55 -11.70
CA GLY A 79 11.14 14.41 -11.27
C GLY A 79 12.01 13.72 -10.21
N ASN A 80 13.31 14.01 -10.21
CA ASN A 80 14.26 13.49 -9.24
C ASN A 80 14.77 14.60 -8.30
N PRO A 81 15.15 14.26 -7.05
CA PRO A 81 15.85 15.19 -6.17
C PRO A 81 17.10 15.77 -6.83
N ALA A 82 17.37 17.06 -6.60
CA ALA A 82 18.49 17.77 -7.21
C ALA A 82 19.88 17.18 -6.88
N CYS A 83 19.99 16.43 -5.78
CA CYS A 83 21.22 15.77 -5.34
C CYS A 83 21.41 14.35 -5.89
N LEU A 84 20.52 13.87 -6.76
CA LEU A 84 20.58 12.55 -7.37
C LEU A 84 20.50 12.66 -8.89
N THR A 85 21.08 11.68 -9.58
CA THR A 85 20.73 11.40 -10.97
C THR A 85 19.38 10.70 -11.05
N ASN A 86 18.73 10.74 -12.22
CA ASN A 86 17.48 9.99 -12.45
C ASN A 86 17.70 8.47 -12.20
N GLU A 87 18.82 7.91 -12.65
CA GLU A 87 19.12 6.49 -12.42
C GLU A 87 19.23 6.13 -10.92
N GLU A 88 19.88 6.96 -10.12
CA GLU A 88 19.93 6.76 -8.66
C GLU A 88 18.56 6.86 -8.01
N TRP A 89 17.72 7.78 -8.49
CA TRP A 89 16.36 7.96 -8.00
C TRP A 89 15.48 6.75 -8.32
N LEU A 90 15.51 6.26 -9.56
CA LEU A 90 14.77 5.05 -9.95
C LEU A 90 15.20 3.83 -9.11
N LYS A 91 16.50 3.67 -8.81
CA LYS A 91 17.01 2.61 -7.92
C LYS A 91 16.54 2.77 -6.46
N ILE A 92 16.20 3.97 -6.03
CA ILE A 92 15.62 4.23 -4.72
C ILE A 92 14.13 3.88 -4.74
N LEU A 93 13.39 4.31 -5.78
CA LEU A 93 11.98 3.95 -5.98
C LEU A 93 11.80 2.42 -6.03
N ASP A 94 12.65 1.70 -6.75
CA ASP A 94 12.64 0.23 -6.81
C ASP A 94 12.68 -0.44 -5.43
N LYS A 95 13.47 0.12 -4.51
CA LYS A 95 13.59 -0.41 -3.14
C LYS A 95 12.34 -0.14 -2.30
N MET A 96 11.74 1.04 -2.47
CA MET A 96 10.47 1.37 -1.82
C MET A 96 9.36 0.46 -2.34
N ILE A 97 9.22 0.36 -3.66
CA ILE A 97 8.20 -0.46 -4.35
C ILE A 97 8.32 -1.91 -3.90
N TRP A 98 9.52 -2.48 -3.90
CA TRP A 98 9.72 -3.86 -3.45
C TRP A 98 9.21 -4.09 -2.02
N SER A 99 9.41 -3.11 -1.12
CA SER A 99 8.99 -3.26 0.28
C SER A 99 7.47 -3.14 0.43
N PHE A 100 6.83 -2.21 -0.28
CA PHE A 100 5.37 -2.10 -0.29
C PHE A 100 4.70 -3.31 -0.95
N GLU A 101 5.29 -3.86 -2.01
CA GLU A 101 4.85 -5.11 -2.64
C GLU A 101 4.85 -6.27 -1.65
N GLN A 102 5.94 -6.43 -0.90
CA GLN A 102 6.06 -7.45 0.14
C GLN A 102 5.06 -7.29 1.29
N HIS A 103 4.57 -6.06 1.52
CA HIS A 103 3.54 -5.82 2.52
C HIS A 103 2.17 -6.22 1.98
N VAL A 104 1.83 -5.74 0.79
CA VAL A 104 0.53 -5.97 0.14
C VAL A 104 0.29 -7.45 -0.20
N ASN A 105 1.34 -8.20 -0.53
CA ASN A 105 1.24 -9.65 -0.78
C ASN A 105 1.27 -10.49 0.51
N GLY A 106 1.43 -9.87 1.68
CA GLY A 106 1.44 -10.55 2.98
C GLY A 106 2.76 -11.22 3.36
N ASN A 107 3.79 -11.23 2.50
CA ASN A 107 5.08 -11.84 2.79
C ASN A 107 5.76 -11.21 4.01
N TYR A 108 5.49 -9.92 4.28
CA TYR A 108 5.94 -9.25 5.48
C TYR A 108 5.53 -9.97 6.77
N TYR A 109 4.34 -10.58 6.83
CA TYR A 109 3.83 -11.29 8.00
C TYR A 109 4.42 -12.69 8.18
N ALA A 110 5.05 -13.26 7.14
CA ALA A 110 5.67 -14.57 7.19
C ALA A 110 7.07 -14.56 7.86
N VAL A 111 7.57 -13.39 8.27
CA VAL A 111 8.91 -13.21 8.80
C VAL A 111 8.83 -13.03 10.31
N HIS A 112 9.48 -13.94 11.04
CA HIS A 112 9.43 -13.96 12.52
C HIS A 112 10.73 -13.48 13.18
N ASP A 113 11.77 -13.17 12.39
CA ASP A 113 13.08 -12.74 12.89
C ASP A 113 13.50 -11.39 12.29
N ASN A 114 13.82 -10.44 13.16
CA ASN A 114 14.28 -9.11 12.78
C ASN A 114 15.71 -9.10 12.22
N GLU A 115 16.48 -10.16 12.45
CA GLU A 115 17.79 -10.36 11.83
C GLU A 115 17.72 -10.94 10.42
N ASP A 116 16.54 -11.40 10.00
CA ASP A 116 16.31 -11.96 8.68
C ASP A 116 16.69 -10.95 7.58
N LYS A 117 17.40 -11.47 6.57
CA LYS A 117 17.84 -10.69 5.41
C LYS A 117 16.66 -10.00 4.70
N PHE A 118 15.50 -10.65 4.67
CA PHE A 118 14.25 -10.10 4.20
C PHE A 118 13.82 -8.90 5.06
N TYR A 119 13.74 -9.05 6.38
CA TYR A 119 13.30 -7.97 7.27
C TYR A 119 14.21 -6.73 7.17
N LYS A 120 15.53 -6.96 7.09
CA LYS A 120 16.52 -5.89 6.85
C LYS A 120 16.31 -5.21 5.50
N LYS A 121 16.03 -5.97 4.43
CA LYS A 121 15.77 -5.42 3.09
C LYS A 121 14.45 -4.63 3.05
N TYR A 122 13.40 -5.17 3.66
CA TYR A 122 12.08 -4.54 3.78
C TYR A 122 12.19 -3.18 4.50
N ASN A 123 12.80 -3.18 5.69
CA ASN A 123 12.97 -1.95 6.47
C ASN A 123 13.84 -0.91 5.78
N LYS A 124 14.80 -1.33 4.95
CA LYS A 124 15.59 -0.40 4.15
C LYS A 124 14.72 0.37 3.16
N GLY A 125 13.76 -0.29 2.49
CA GLY A 125 12.86 0.40 1.57
C GLY A 125 11.85 1.29 2.28
N ILE A 126 11.29 0.87 3.41
CA ILE A 126 10.39 1.71 4.23
C ILE A 126 11.11 2.97 4.75
N LYS A 127 12.36 2.83 5.22
CA LYS A 127 13.19 3.99 5.63
C LYS A 127 13.47 4.94 4.47
N LEU A 128 13.67 4.42 3.26
CA LEU A 128 13.84 5.25 2.07
C LEU A 128 12.55 6.00 1.74
N PHE A 129 11.38 5.35 1.82
CA PHE A 129 10.09 6.00 1.63
C PHE A 129 9.91 7.17 2.61
N TYR A 130 10.14 6.95 3.90
CA TYR A 130 10.11 8.03 4.91
C TYR A 130 11.07 9.17 4.55
N LYS A 131 12.33 8.84 4.21
CA LYS A 131 13.35 9.84 3.88
C LYS A 131 12.96 10.72 2.69
N TRP A 132 12.34 10.14 1.67
CA TRP A 132 12.07 10.80 0.39
C TRP A 132 10.58 11.07 0.14
N PHE A 133 9.74 11.00 1.17
CA PHE A 133 8.31 11.22 1.05
C PHE A 133 7.99 12.56 0.36
N ASN A 134 8.69 13.62 0.74
CA ASN A 134 8.54 14.96 0.15
C ASN A 134 9.20 15.11 -1.24
N SER A 135 9.71 14.03 -1.82
CA SER A 135 10.30 13.99 -3.15
C SER A 135 9.47 13.17 -4.15
N LEU A 136 8.27 12.74 -3.76
CA LEU A 136 7.32 12.05 -4.62
C LEU A 136 6.45 13.07 -5.39
N TRP A 137 7.08 13.87 -6.26
CA TRP A 137 6.41 14.85 -7.12
C TRP A 137 6.77 14.61 -8.60
N CYS A 138 5.87 15.02 -9.48
CA CYS A 138 6.08 15.05 -10.93
C CYS A 138 6.32 16.48 -11.41
#